data_AF-A0A382HNH3-F1
#
_entry.id   AF-A0A382HNH3-F1
#
_cell.length_a   1.000
_cell.length_b   1.000
_cell.length_c   1.000
_cell.angle_alpha   90.00
_cell.angle_beta   90.00
_cell.angle_gamma   90.00
#
_symmetry.space_group_name_H-M   'P 1'
#
loop_
_entity.id
_entity.type
_entity.pdbx_description
1 polymer ?
#
loop_
_entity_poly.entity_id
_entity_poly.type
_entity_poly.pdbx_seq_one_letter_code
_entity_poly.pdbx_strand_id
1 'polypeptide(L)' 'MSKFNNIPEQKDTEIIFRAETRFGDFDVVFERWKWDGILAESIIFDEDDVSEMDDDEIINQVKDSPRSESG' A
#
# COMPACT_ATOMS: atom_id res chain seq x y z
N MET A 1 -10.92 -1.65 15.84
CA MET A 1 -11.21 -1.93 14.43
C MET A 1 -10.10 -1.28 13.64
N SER A 2 -9.29 -2.06 12.92
CA SER A 2 -8.31 -1.52 11.97
C SER A 2 -9.02 -0.66 10.90
N LYS A 3 -8.38 0.45 10.50
CA LYS A 3 -8.84 1.32 9.41
C LYS A 3 -9.01 0.53 8.09
N PHE A 4 -8.22 -0.53 7.92
CA PHE A 4 -8.10 -1.30 6.69
C PHE A 4 -8.91 -2.60 6.61
N ASN A 5 -9.98 -2.74 7.39
CA ASN A 5 -10.78 -3.98 7.41
C ASN A 5 -11.64 -4.22 6.15
N ASN A 6 -11.77 -3.23 5.27
CA ASN A 6 -12.62 -3.29 4.07
C ASN A 6 -11.81 -3.12 2.77
N ILE A 7 -10.57 -3.62 2.71
CA ILE A 7 -9.82 -3.63 1.45
C ILE A 7 -10.46 -4.67 0.51
N PRO A 8 -11.02 -4.26 -0.64
CA PRO A 8 -11.67 -5.19 -1.56
C PRO A 8 -10.64 -6.14 -2.18
N GLU A 9 -10.92 -7.44 -2.12
CA GLU A 9 -10.11 -8.46 -2.76
C GLU A 9 -10.66 -8.76 -4.16
N GLN A 10 -9.80 -8.68 -5.18
CA GLN A 10 -10.16 -9.09 -6.53
C GLN A 10 -10.10 -10.61 -6.63
N LYS A 11 -11.16 -11.24 -7.17
CA LYS A 11 -11.30 -12.71 -7.19
C LYS A 11 -10.17 -13.45 -7.90
N ASP A 12 -9.54 -12.80 -8.87
CA ASP A 12 -8.47 -13.38 -9.69
C ASP A 12 -7.06 -13.07 -9.13
N THR A 13 -6.98 -12.22 -8.11
CA THR A 13 -5.73 -11.76 -7.50
C THR A 13 -5.46 -12.55 -6.23
N GLU A 14 -4.34 -13.26 -6.19
CA GLU A 14 -3.90 -14.00 -5.02
C GLU A 14 -3.04 -13.08 -4.12
N ILE A 15 -3.55 -12.73 -2.94
CA ILE A 15 -2.78 -11.99 -1.93
C ILE A 15 -1.77 -12.94 -1.28
N ILE A 16 -0.49 -12.71 -1.51
CA ILE A 16 0.62 -13.50 -0.95
C ILE A 16 1.01 -12.99 0.43
N PHE A 17 0.97 -11.68 0.62
CA PHE A 17 1.31 -11.01 1.87
C PHE A 17 0.47 -9.76 2.03
N ARG A 18 -0.04 -9.53 3.23
CA ARG A 18 -0.74 -8.31 3.62
C ARG A 18 -0.34 -7.97 5.04
N ALA A 19 0.14 -6.76 5.26
CA ALA A 19 0.45 -6.26 6.60
C ALA A 19 0.12 -4.77 6.72
N GLU A 20 -0.57 -4.42 7.80
CA GLU A 20 -0.66 -3.04 8.26
C GLU A 20 0.73 -2.61 8.75
N THR A 21 1.25 -1.52 8.19
CA THR A 21 2.58 -0.98 8.49
C THR A 21 2.52 0.55 8.47
N ARG A 22 3.63 1.19 8.82
CA ARG A 22 3.76 2.64 8.73
C ARG A 22 4.72 3.01 7.61
N PHE A 23 4.32 3.97 6.79
CA PHE A 23 5.14 4.52 5.72
C PHE A 23 5.28 6.03 5.92
N GLY A 24 6.46 6.46 6.38
CA GLY A 24 6.65 7.83 6.87
C GLY A 24 5.78 8.09 8.10
N ASP A 25 4.83 9.02 7.94
CA ASP A 25 3.83 9.38 8.96
C ASP A 25 2.46 8.75 8.72
N PHE A 26 2.28 8.02 7.61
CA PHE A 26 1.01 7.40 7.25
C PHE A 26 0.93 5.95 7.74
N ASP A 27 -0.20 5.58 8.32
CA ASP A 27 -0.58 4.17 8.44
C ASP A 27 -1.01 3.68 7.07
N VAL A 28 -0.44 2.57 6.61
CA VAL A 28 -0.71 2.00 5.29
C VAL A 28 -0.83 0.48 5.36
N VAL A 29 -1.42 -0.12 4.34
CA VAL A 29 -1.32 -1.56 4.13
C VAL A 29 -0.34 -1.84 3.02
N PHE A 30 0.68 -2.63 3.34
CA PHE A 30 1.56 -3.20 2.36
C PHE A 30 1.01 -4.55 1.91
N GLU A 31 0.78 -4.67 0.61
CA GLU A 31 0.32 -5.89 -0.03
C GLU A 31 1.32 -6.37 -1.06
N ARG A 32 1.53 -7.68 -1.08
CA ARG A 32 2.15 -8.39 -2.19
C ARG A 32 1.14 -9.35 -2.75
N TRP A 33 0.93 -9.30 -4.06
CA TRP A 33 -0.08 -10.08 -4.73
C TRP A 33 0.45 -10.66 -6.03
N LYS A 34 -0.24 -11.68 -6.50
CA LYS A 34 -0.01 -12.31 -7.79
C LYS A 34 -1.28 -12.35 -8.60
N TRP A 35 -1.20 -11.88 -9.85
CA TRP A 35 -2.31 -11.92 -10.79
C TRP A 35 -1.76 -12.26 -12.17
N ASP A 36 -2.35 -13.27 -12.82
CA ASP A 36 -1.95 -13.72 -14.16
C ASP A 36 -0.43 -13.96 -14.33
N GLY A 37 0.23 -14.49 -13.28
CA GLY A 37 1.67 -14.72 -13.27
C GLY A 37 2.54 -13.49 -12.97
N ILE A 38 1.95 -12.29 -12.88
CA ILE A 38 2.62 -11.07 -12.44
C ILE A 38 2.69 -11.06 -10.91
N LEU A 39 3.89 -10.86 -10.35
CA LEU A 39 4.10 -10.61 -8.93
C LEU A 39 4.30 -9.09 -8.75
N ALA A 40 3.44 -8.47 -7.93
CA ALA A 40 3.49 -7.04 -7.70
C ALA A 40 3.19 -6.69 -6.24
N GLU A 41 3.48 -5.43 -5.91
CA GLU A 41 3.34 -4.88 -4.57
C GLU A 41 2.47 -3.62 -4.62
N SER A 42 1.65 -3.43 -3.61
CA SER A 42 0.77 -2.28 -3.46
C SER A 42 0.92 -1.70 -2.06
N ILE A 43 0.94 -0.38 -1.99
CA ILE A 43 0.85 0.39 -0.74
C ILE A 43 -0.52 1.05 -0.76
N ILE A 44 -1.36 0.71 0.21
CA ILE A 44 -2.74 1.19 0.29
C ILE A 44 -2.81 2.21 1.42
N PHE A 45 -3.21 3.42 1.06
CA PHE A 45 -3.43 4.53 1.99
C PHE A 45 -4.89 4.59 2.40
N ASP A 46 -5.13 5.09 3.61
CA ASP A 46 -6.49 5.45 4.04
C ASP A 46 -6.91 6.76 3.37
N GLU A 47 -8.15 6.83 2.89
CA GLU A 47 -8.67 8.00 2.17
C GLU A 47 -8.63 9.26 3.03
N ASP A 48 -8.94 9.17 4.33
CA ASP A 48 -8.96 10.31 5.23
C ASP A 48 -7.54 10.88 5.40
N ASP A 49 -6.54 10.00 5.49
CA ASP A 49 -5.12 10.35 5.68
C ASP A 49 -4.49 11.05 4.44
N VAL A 50 -5.02 10.81 3.24
CA VAL A 50 -4.53 11.45 1.98
C VAL A 50 -5.55 12.40 1.34
N SER A 51 -6.69 12.65 1.98
CA SER A 51 -7.79 13.46 1.42
C SER A 51 -7.41 14.89 1.07
N GLU A 52 -6.41 15.45 1.77
CA GLU A 52 -5.87 16.79 1.55
C GLU A 52 -4.66 16.83 0.61
N MET A 53 -4.20 15.67 0.13
CA MET A 53 -3.03 15.52 -0.73
C MET A 53 -3.44 15.25 -2.17
N ASP A 54 -2.69 15.81 -3.11
CA ASP A 54 -2.83 15.45 -4.52
C ASP A 54 -2.02 14.19 -4.86
N ASP A 55 -2.33 13.53 -5.98
CA ASP A 55 -1.71 12.27 -6.38
C ASP A 55 -0.17 12.39 -6.46
N ASP A 56 0.32 13.52 -6.98
CA ASP A 56 1.75 13.83 -7.07
C ASP A 56 2.42 13.92 -5.70
N GLU A 57 1.74 14.43 -4.67
CA GLU A 57 2.28 14.50 -3.31
C GLU A 57 2.41 13.11 -2.68
N ILE A 58 1.40 12.26 -2.89
CA ILE A 58 1.42 10.87 -2.43
C ILE A 58 2.57 10.11 -3.12
N ILE A 59 2.72 10.28 -4.43
CA ILE A 59 3.81 9.65 -5.20
C ILE A 59 5.18 10.13 -4.71
N ASN A 60 5.34 11.43 -4.43
CA ASN A 60 6.60 11.98 -3.95
C ASN A 60 6.95 11.45 -2.56
N GLN A 61 5.99 11.31 -1.65
CA GLN A 61 6.19 10.65 -0.36
C GLN A 61 6.69 9.21 -0.53
N VAL A 62 6.08 8.44 -1.43
CA VAL A 62 6.50 7.06 -1.72
C VAL A 62 7.90 6.98 -2.31
N LYS A 63 8.30 7.96 -3.13
CA LYS A 63 9.64 8.03 -3.73
C LYS A 63 10.73 8.51 -2.76
N ASP A 64 10.41 9.44 -1.87
CA ASP A 64 11.37 10.05 -0.95
C ASP A 64 11.64 9.18 0.27
N SER A 65 10.67 8.35 0.65
CA SER A 65 10.85 7.39 1.73
C SER A 65 12.03 6.45 1.43
N PRO A 66 12.95 6.24 2.38
CA PRO A 66 14.06 5.33 2.20
C PRO A 66 13.49 3.94 1.98
N ARG A 67 13.35 3.54 0.72
CA ARG A 67 13.10 2.15 0.36
C ARG A 67 14.26 1.40 0.97
N SER A 68 14.01 0.65 2.03
CA SER A 68 14.98 -0.28 2.60
C SER A 68 15.18 -1.40 1.57
N GLU A 69 15.80 -1.08 0.45
CA GLU A 69 16.55 -2.03 -0.37
C GLU A 69 17.82 -2.35 0.42
N SER A 70 17.63 -3.11 1.50
CA SER A 70 18.68 -3.95 2.04
C SER A 70 18.55 -5.30 1.33
N GLY A 71 19.23 -5.42 0.20
CA GLY A 71 19.29 -6.64 -0.62
C GLY A 71 20.09 -6.43 -1.88
#